data_AF-A0A2J6SR99-F1
#
_entry.id   AF-A0A2J6SR99-F1
#
_cell.length_a   1.000
_cell.length_b   1.000
_cell.length_c   1.000
_cell.angle_alpha   90.00
_cell.angle_beta   90.00
_cell.angle_gamma   90.00
#
_symmetry.space_group_name_H-M   'P 1'
#
loop_
_entity.id
_entity.type
_entity.pdbx_description
1 polymer ?
#
loop_
_entity_poly.entity_id
_entity_poly.type
_entity_poly.pdbx_seq_one_letter_code
_entity_poly.pdbx_strand_id
1 'polypeptide(L)'
;MHPTPLNTPKIPKALSLPFLPHTPQPSSQIPYFAIMHLTLTNTIRGLFTFGSAKKPESTDHSYEYIRGPIEERGPCPGLNALANQGYLPRDGKNLTLAKVDSALKTALHFSSPLAASLSNSLKPLLRKDGTFDLVDMRRHNVLEHDRSITRLDYGAPSNPSHDNFSFQPTMFTSFLADAGPGEEPVTIKSLAKTYARRKKESKKEGGKLGLGLWFVNVLQTVSLLNTAGKGGRLERGLLRTFYEEERFEVRILEDETERSLLGLVGKGVVLLWHVVF
;
A
#
# COMPACT_ATOMS: atom_id res chain seq x y z
N MET A 1 40.25 6.92 48.30
CA MET A 1 39.42 7.98 47.72
C MET A 1 38.10 7.35 47.30
N HIS A 2 37.08 7.48 48.16
CA HIS A 2 35.77 6.88 47.97
C HIS A 2 34.86 7.85 47.21
N PRO A 3 34.13 7.39 46.17
CA PRO A 3 33.13 8.21 45.49
C PRO A 3 31.83 8.28 46.31
N THR A 4 31.37 9.51 46.50
CA THR A 4 30.10 9.90 47.13
C THR A 4 28.90 9.40 46.32
N PRO A 5 27.83 8.85 46.93
CA PRO A 5 26.66 8.38 46.19
C PRO A 5 25.78 9.56 45.72
N LEU A 6 25.39 9.49 44.44
CA LEU A 6 24.49 10.44 43.79
C LEU A 6 23.03 10.20 44.26
N ASN A 7 22.38 11.28 44.65
CA ASN A 7 21.04 11.34 45.22
C ASN A 7 19.97 11.11 44.14
N THR A 8 19.09 10.10 44.32
CA THR A 8 17.96 9.85 43.42
C THR A 8 16.74 10.68 43.83
N PRO A 9 16.05 11.38 42.90
CA PRO A 9 14.85 12.14 43.23
C PRO A 9 13.65 11.21 43.47
N LYS A 10 12.96 11.41 44.60
CA LYS A 10 11.75 10.69 45.01
C LYS A 10 10.55 11.09 44.12
N ILE A 11 9.87 10.08 43.59
CA ILE A 11 8.58 10.19 42.88
C ILE A 11 7.48 10.59 43.89
N PRO A 12 6.69 11.65 43.65
CA PRO A 12 5.57 11.98 44.54
C PRO A 12 4.41 10.98 44.38
N LYS A 13 3.89 10.53 45.53
CA LYS A 13 2.71 9.65 45.65
C LYS A 13 1.47 10.31 45.07
N ALA A 14 0.69 9.53 44.31
CA ALA A 14 -0.61 9.93 43.79
C ALA A 14 -1.58 10.32 44.91
N LEU A 15 -2.19 11.50 44.78
CA LEU A 15 -3.24 12.00 45.67
C LEU A 15 -4.57 11.36 45.25
N SER A 16 -5.12 10.49 46.08
CA SER A 16 -6.44 9.90 45.92
C SER A 16 -7.52 10.95 46.21
N LEU A 17 -8.31 11.33 45.20
CA LEU A 17 -9.49 12.19 45.36
C LEU A 17 -10.64 11.39 45.97
N PRO A 18 -11.40 11.95 46.95
CA PRO A 18 -12.54 11.26 47.54
C PRO A 18 -13.76 11.28 46.62
N PHE A 19 -14.44 10.13 46.58
CA PHE A 19 -15.74 9.93 45.96
C PHE A 19 -16.81 10.87 46.55
N LEU A 20 -17.52 11.61 45.70
CA LEU A 20 -18.74 12.34 46.06
C LEU A 20 -19.97 11.45 45.83
N PRO A 21 -20.95 11.42 46.75
CA PRO A 21 -22.15 10.59 46.62
C PRO A 21 -23.16 11.19 45.64
N HIS A 22 -23.77 10.33 44.82
CA HIS A 22 -24.90 10.62 43.95
C HIS A 22 -26.14 11.03 44.76
N THR A 23 -26.77 12.14 44.38
CA THR A 23 -28.15 12.47 44.76
C THR A 23 -29.08 12.20 43.56
N PRO A 24 -30.29 11.65 43.79
CA PRO A 24 -31.23 11.31 42.71
C PRO A 24 -32.05 12.54 42.31
N GLN A 25 -32.24 12.77 41.00
CA GLN A 25 -33.23 13.72 40.50
C GLN A 25 -34.59 13.05 40.27
N PRO A 26 -35.70 13.72 40.62
CA PRO A 26 -37.05 13.15 40.52
C PRO A 26 -37.62 13.22 39.10
N SER A 27 -38.38 12.18 38.78
CA SER A 27 -39.22 12.03 37.60
C SER A 27 -40.35 13.06 37.58
N SER A 28 -40.56 13.73 36.45
CA SER A 28 -41.78 14.49 36.17
C SER A 28 -42.51 13.88 34.97
N GLN A 29 -43.75 13.50 35.23
CA GLN A 29 -44.68 12.82 34.35
C GLN A 29 -45.21 13.78 33.27
N ILE A 30 -45.29 13.31 32.03
CA ILE A 30 -45.99 13.98 30.93
C ILE A 30 -47.40 13.39 30.84
N PRO A 31 -48.47 14.18 30.90
CA PRO A 31 -49.77 13.73 30.44
C PRO A 31 -49.94 14.08 28.94
N TYR A 32 -50.10 13.03 28.14
CA TYR A 32 -50.74 13.08 26.83
C TYR A 32 -52.24 13.36 27.03
N PHE A 33 -52.77 14.46 26.51
CA PHE A 33 -54.09 14.46 25.86
C PHE A 33 -54.22 15.69 24.95
N ALA A 34 -54.33 15.39 23.65
CA ALA A 34 -55.07 16.06 22.58
C ALA A 34 -55.21 17.59 22.61
N ILE A 35 -54.83 18.24 21.50
CA ILE A 35 -55.77 18.90 20.58
C ILE A 35 -55.05 19.06 19.22
N MET A 36 -55.54 18.33 18.21
CA MET A 36 -55.32 18.69 16.82
C MET A 36 -56.11 19.98 16.55
N HIS A 37 -55.47 21.03 16.04
CA HIS A 37 -56.07 21.83 14.97
C HIS A 37 -54.97 22.44 14.08
N LEU A 38 -55.03 22.03 12.82
CA LEU A 38 -54.32 22.55 11.68
C LEU A 38 -54.70 24.02 11.48
N THR A 39 -53.74 24.95 11.46
CA THR A 39 -53.80 26.11 10.54
C THR A 39 -52.40 26.56 10.15
N LEU A 40 -52.18 26.39 8.85
CA LEU A 40 -51.18 26.94 7.95
C LEU A 40 -50.74 28.39 8.28
N THR A 41 -49.51 28.58 8.76
CA THR A 41 -48.58 29.68 8.39
C THR A 41 -47.36 29.66 9.31
N ASN A 42 -46.20 29.26 8.78
CA ASN A 42 -44.87 29.82 9.07
C ASN A 42 -43.81 29.04 8.27
N THR A 43 -43.93 29.13 6.95
CA THR A 43 -42.77 29.05 6.06
C THR A 43 -42.01 30.38 6.13
N ILE A 44 -40.68 30.30 5.98
CA ILE A 44 -39.72 31.42 5.85
C ILE A 44 -39.11 31.92 7.18
N ARG A 45 -38.20 31.12 7.76
CA ARG A 45 -36.94 31.64 8.36
C ARG A 45 -35.87 30.56 8.52
N GLY A 46 -35.48 29.94 7.40
CA GLY A 46 -34.43 28.92 7.34
C GLY A 46 -33.66 28.94 6.02
N LEU A 47 -33.54 30.10 5.39
CA LEU A 47 -32.77 30.30 4.16
C LEU A 47 -31.61 31.25 4.49
N PHE A 48 -30.40 30.86 4.11
CA PHE A 48 -29.10 31.50 4.37
C PHE A 48 -28.33 31.09 5.63
N THR A 49 -28.08 29.78 5.79
CA THR A 49 -26.77 29.27 6.22
C THR A 49 -26.62 27.82 5.75
N PHE A 50 -26.55 27.61 4.44
CA PHE A 50 -25.94 26.40 3.89
C PHE A 50 -24.42 26.51 4.09
N GLY A 51 -23.97 26.17 5.30
CA GLY A 51 -22.58 25.82 5.54
C GLY A 51 -22.29 24.48 4.87
N SER A 52 -21.98 24.49 3.57
CA SER A 52 -21.32 23.35 2.94
C SER A 52 -19.97 23.16 3.63
N ALA A 53 -19.88 22.15 4.50
CA ALA A 53 -18.61 21.53 4.79
C ALA A 53 -18.12 20.91 3.47
N LYS A 54 -17.33 21.67 2.70
CA LYS A 54 -16.50 21.12 1.63
C LYS A 54 -15.56 20.12 2.29
N LYS A 55 -15.82 18.82 2.11
CA LYS A 55 -14.75 17.82 2.18
C LYS A 55 -13.68 18.30 1.17
N PRO A 56 -12.40 18.43 1.54
CA PRO A 56 -11.39 18.72 0.54
C PRO A 56 -11.25 17.48 -0.32
N GLU A 57 -12.02 17.42 -1.41
CA GLU A 57 -11.67 16.62 -2.56
C GLU A 57 -10.51 17.36 -3.20
N SER A 58 -9.30 16.84 -3.00
CA SER A 58 -8.10 17.34 -3.68
C SER A 58 -8.23 17.02 -5.16
N THR A 59 -8.93 17.90 -5.87
CA THR A 59 -9.01 17.97 -7.33
C THR A 59 -7.76 18.61 -7.91
N ASP A 60 -6.59 18.24 -7.38
CA ASP A 60 -5.34 18.48 -8.07
C ASP A 60 -5.06 17.25 -8.94
N HIS A 61 -5.61 17.28 -10.16
CA HIS A 61 -5.31 16.29 -11.20
C HIS A 61 -3.90 16.48 -11.79
N SER A 62 -3.01 17.24 -11.14
CA SER A 62 -1.61 17.24 -11.52
C SER A 62 -1.08 15.81 -11.42
N TYR A 63 -0.59 15.27 -12.54
CA TYR A 63 0.18 14.02 -12.53
C TYR A 63 1.65 14.25 -12.14
N GLU A 64 1.91 15.37 -11.45
CA GLU A 64 3.24 15.73 -10.97
C GLU A 64 3.74 14.71 -9.95
N TYR A 65 5.02 14.41 -10.00
CA TYR A 65 5.64 13.57 -8.99
C TYR A 65 5.87 14.35 -7.70
N ILE A 66 5.19 13.92 -6.63
CA ILE A 66 5.39 14.39 -5.27
C ILE A 66 5.54 13.15 -4.39
N ARG A 67 6.73 12.95 -3.82
CA ARG A 67 6.98 11.82 -2.93
C ARG A 67 6.18 11.99 -1.65
N GLY A 68 5.23 11.08 -1.42
CA GLY A 68 4.47 11.05 -0.18
C GLY A 68 5.27 10.42 0.98
N PRO A 69 4.80 10.61 2.22
CA PRO A 69 5.39 10.00 3.41
C PRO A 69 5.28 8.46 3.35
N ILE A 70 6.34 7.77 3.75
CA ILE A 70 6.39 6.29 3.73
C ILE A 70 5.34 5.68 4.66
N GLU A 71 4.95 6.40 5.72
CA GLU A 71 3.92 6.04 6.69
C GLU A 71 2.55 5.86 6.04
N GLU A 72 2.30 6.46 4.87
CA GLU A 72 1.05 6.38 4.12
C GLU A 72 1.12 5.43 2.91
N ARG A 73 2.18 4.64 2.80
CA ARG A 73 2.44 3.77 1.64
C ARG A 73 2.35 2.28 1.97
N GLY A 74 2.13 1.47 0.95
CA GLY A 74 2.09 0.01 1.07
C GLY A 74 3.43 -0.65 0.72
N PRO A 75 3.49 -1.99 0.68
CA PRO A 75 4.66 -2.72 0.20
C PRO A 75 4.78 -2.73 -1.34
N CYS A 76 3.75 -2.28 -2.06
CA CYS A 76 3.70 -2.31 -3.53
C CYS A 76 4.28 -1.02 -4.14
N PRO A 77 5.48 -1.06 -4.75
CA PRO A 77 6.09 0.14 -5.35
C PRO A 77 5.23 0.72 -6.48
N GLY A 78 4.48 -0.11 -7.21
CA GLY A 78 3.61 0.35 -8.29
C GLY A 78 2.45 1.22 -7.81
N LEU A 79 1.70 0.79 -6.80
CA LEU A 79 0.60 1.62 -6.26
C LEU A 79 1.13 2.83 -5.49
N ASN A 80 2.27 2.70 -4.82
CA ASN A 80 2.95 3.83 -4.21
C ASN A 80 3.34 4.89 -5.24
N ALA A 81 3.86 4.46 -6.40
CA ALA A 81 4.20 5.35 -7.50
C ALA A 81 2.97 6.06 -8.09
N LEU A 82 1.88 5.34 -8.31
CA LEU A 82 0.63 5.94 -8.78
C LEU A 82 0.07 6.97 -7.80
N ALA A 83 0.21 6.76 -6.48
CA ALA A 83 -0.13 7.78 -5.48
C ALA A 83 0.85 8.96 -5.48
N ASN A 84 2.16 8.71 -5.59
CA ASN A 84 3.17 9.77 -5.71
C ASN A 84 3.01 10.61 -6.98
N GLN A 85 2.37 10.07 -8.01
CA GLN A 85 2.14 10.75 -9.30
C GLN A 85 0.67 11.16 -9.50
N GLY A 86 -0.15 11.18 -8.44
CA GLY A 86 -1.51 11.72 -8.50
C GLY A 86 -2.54 10.88 -9.28
N TYR A 87 -2.17 9.71 -9.81
CA TYR A 87 -3.11 8.76 -10.41
C TYR A 87 -4.01 8.07 -9.38
N LEU A 88 -3.53 7.98 -8.14
CA LEU A 88 -4.31 7.64 -6.95
C LEU A 88 -4.26 8.81 -5.96
N PRO A 89 -5.22 8.91 -5.02
CA PRO A 89 -5.12 9.81 -3.87
C PRO A 89 -3.71 9.83 -3.27
N ARG A 90 -3.09 11.02 -3.25
CA ARG A 90 -1.68 11.20 -2.86
C ARG A 90 -1.42 10.82 -1.41
N ASP A 91 -2.44 10.93 -0.55
CA ASP A 91 -2.41 10.51 0.85
C ASP A 91 -2.55 8.99 1.02
N GLY A 92 -2.75 8.24 -0.07
CA GLY A 92 -2.90 6.79 -0.05
C GLY A 92 -4.17 6.29 0.64
N LYS A 93 -5.18 7.15 0.88
CA LYS A 93 -6.36 6.83 1.67
C LYS A 93 -7.64 6.72 0.84
N ASN A 94 -8.62 6.02 1.38
CA ASN A 94 -9.98 5.91 0.83
C ASN A 94 -10.00 5.46 -0.65
N LEU A 95 -9.14 4.49 -0.98
CA LEU A 95 -9.06 3.88 -2.29
C LEU A 95 -10.21 2.90 -2.48
N THR A 96 -10.84 2.92 -3.65
CA THR A 96 -11.79 1.90 -4.09
C THR A 96 -11.12 1.03 -5.14
N LEU A 97 -11.64 -0.18 -5.36
CA LEU A 97 -11.14 -1.06 -6.43
C LEU A 97 -11.26 -0.39 -7.80
N ALA A 98 -12.34 0.36 -8.03
CA ALA A 98 -12.56 1.10 -9.27
C ALA A 98 -11.52 2.20 -9.51
N LYS A 99 -11.09 2.92 -8.45
CA LYS A 99 -10.00 3.91 -8.58
C LYS A 99 -8.69 3.23 -8.98
N VAL A 100 -8.36 2.09 -8.36
CA VAL A 100 -7.16 1.33 -8.71
C VAL A 100 -7.23 0.79 -10.14
N ASP A 101 -8.36 0.18 -10.53
CA ASP A 101 -8.58 -0.31 -11.89
C ASP A 101 -8.41 0.80 -12.94
N SER A 102 -9.04 1.96 -12.70
CA SER A 102 -8.94 3.12 -13.58
C SER A 102 -7.51 3.66 -13.68
N ALA A 103 -6.80 3.75 -12.55
CA ALA A 103 -5.41 4.21 -12.53
C ALA A 103 -4.47 3.27 -13.30
N LEU A 104 -4.64 1.94 -13.14
CA LEU A 104 -3.84 0.95 -13.87
C LEU A 104 -4.08 1.02 -15.38
N LYS A 105 -5.34 1.20 -15.81
CA LYS A 105 -5.69 1.36 -17.23
C LYS A 105 -5.15 2.66 -17.81
N THR A 106 -5.33 3.76 -17.11
CA THR A 106 -5.02 5.11 -17.62
C THR A 106 -3.52 5.38 -17.60
N ALA A 107 -2.82 5.01 -16.52
CA ALA A 107 -1.42 5.33 -16.35
C ALA A 107 -0.47 4.30 -16.97
N LEU A 108 -0.85 3.02 -16.98
CA LEU A 108 0.04 1.92 -17.35
C LEU A 108 -0.47 1.11 -18.55
N HIS A 109 -1.57 1.54 -19.17
CA HIS A 109 -2.19 0.88 -20.33
C HIS A 109 -2.45 -0.60 -20.09
N PHE A 110 -2.88 -0.96 -18.87
CA PHE A 110 -3.25 -2.33 -18.54
C PHE A 110 -4.57 -2.69 -19.21
N SER A 111 -4.63 -3.86 -19.83
CA SER A 111 -5.88 -4.38 -20.38
C SER A 111 -6.92 -4.57 -19.27
N SER A 112 -8.20 -4.52 -19.63
CA SER A 112 -9.29 -4.69 -18.66
C SER A 112 -9.17 -5.97 -17.81
N PRO A 113 -8.85 -7.15 -18.37
CA PRO A 113 -8.60 -8.34 -17.57
C PRO A 113 -7.44 -8.20 -16.57
N LEU A 114 -6.34 -7.54 -16.95
CA LEU A 114 -5.18 -7.37 -16.08
C LEU A 114 -5.49 -6.40 -14.93
N ALA A 115 -6.04 -5.23 -15.26
CA ALA A 115 -6.43 -4.22 -14.27
C ALA A 115 -7.49 -4.76 -13.29
N ALA A 116 -8.49 -5.48 -13.80
CA ALA A 116 -9.52 -6.11 -12.97
C ALA A 116 -8.92 -7.22 -12.09
N SER A 117 -7.99 -8.02 -12.59
CA SER A 117 -7.34 -9.06 -11.77
C SER A 117 -6.58 -8.45 -10.59
N LEU A 118 -5.82 -7.37 -10.81
CA LEU A 118 -5.02 -6.72 -9.77
C LEU A 118 -5.88 -5.91 -8.79
N SER A 119 -6.89 -5.19 -9.27
CA SER A 119 -7.80 -4.46 -8.39
C SER A 119 -8.64 -5.43 -7.56
N ASN A 120 -9.17 -6.51 -8.14
CA ASN A 120 -9.96 -7.50 -7.39
C ASN A 120 -9.16 -8.26 -6.34
N SER A 121 -7.83 -8.41 -6.48
CA SER A 121 -7.02 -9.05 -5.44
C SER A 121 -7.00 -8.23 -4.14
N LEU A 122 -7.31 -6.93 -4.20
CA LEU A 122 -7.37 -6.02 -3.03
C LEU A 122 -8.67 -6.16 -2.20
N LYS A 123 -9.66 -6.93 -2.67
CA LYS A 123 -10.94 -7.15 -1.95
C LYS A 123 -10.79 -7.48 -0.46
N PRO A 124 -9.85 -8.33 -0.02
CA PRO A 124 -9.68 -8.67 1.40
C PRO A 124 -9.24 -7.50 2.30
N LEU A 125 -8.82 -6.37 1.70
CA LEU A 125 -8.41 -5.16 2.41
C LEU A 125 -9.57 -4.18 2.62
N LEU A 126 -10.70 -4.38 1.94
CA LEU A 126 -11.81 -3.44 2.00
C LEU A 126 -12.46 -3.41 3.38
N ARG A 127 -12.68 -2.19 3.87
CA ARG A 127 -13.55 -1.88 5.01
C ARG A 127 -15.02 -2.01 4.59
N LYS A 128 -15.92 -1.84 5.56
CA LYS A 128 -17.38 -1.94 5.34
C LYS A 128 -17.92 -0.92 4.34
N ASP A 129 -17.25 0.22 4.18
CA ASP A 129 -17.60 1.27 3.23
C ASP A 129 -17.06 1.03 1.80
N GLY A 130 -16.43 -0.13 1.56
CA GLY A 130 -15.87 -0.47 0.25
C GLY A 130 -14.56 0.24 -0.07
N THR A 131 -13.87 0.81 0.92
CA THR A 131 -12.57 1.47 0.75
C THR A 131 -11.44 0.77 1.51
N PHE A 132 -10.20 1.02 1.11
CA PHE A 132 -8.99 0.63 1.83
C PHE A 132 -7.95 1.75 1.70
N ASP A 133 -6.92 1.72 2.55
CA ASP A 133 -5.77 2.62 2.47
C ASP A 133 -4.53 1.81 2.05
N LEU A 134 -3.52 2.42 1.41
CA LEU A 134 -2.31 1.71 0.97
C LEU A 134 -1.60 1.00 2.14
N VAL A 135 -1.69 1.56 3.35
CA VAL A 135 -1.15 0.96 4.57
C VAL A 135 -1.83 -0.36 4.95
N ASP A 136 -3.09 -0.57 4.56
CA ASP A 136 -3.80 -1.84 4.81
C ASP A 136 -3.15 -3.00 4.07
N MET A 137 -2.46 -2.72 2.95
CA MET A 137 -1.71 -3.71 2.18
C MET A 137 -0.53 -4.32 2.95
N ARG A 138 -0.10 -3.72 4.08
CA ARG A 138 0.98 -4.24 4.94
C ARG A 138 0.54 -5.46 5.76
N ARG A 139 -0.75 -5.79 5.78
CA ARG A 139 -1.28 -6.96 6.49
C ARG A 139 -0.67 -8.24 5.93
N HIS A 140 0.19 -8.87 6.73
CA HIS A 140 0.90 -10.08 6.35
C HIS A 140 -0.04 -11.26 6.05
N ASN A 141 0.31 -12.04 5.03
CA ASN A 141 -0.45 -13.20 4.53
C ASN A 141 -1.85 -12.90 3.96
N VAL A 142 -2.14 -11.64 3.61
CA VAL A 142 -3.34 -11.28 2.84
C VAL A 142 -2.99 -11.09 1.36
N LEU A 143 -2.04 -10.19 1.10
CA LEU A 143 -1.45 -9.94 -0.22
C LEU A 143 0.06 -9.73 -0.09
N GLU A 144 0.47 -9.00 0.94
CA GLU A 144 1.86 -8.99 1.40
C GLU A 144 2.27 -10.41 1.81
N HIS A 145 3.48 -10.76 1.44
CA HIS A 145 4.04 -12.09 1.64
C HIS A 145 5.57 -12.04 1.77
N ASP A 146 6.12 -13.04 2.45
CA ASP A 146 7.55 -13.30 2.48
C ASP A 146 8.10 -13.56 1.07
N ARG A 147 9.43 -13.50 0.90
CA ARG A 147 10.14 -13.65 -0.38
C ARG A 147 9.95 -12.49 -1.35
N SER A 148 9.63 -11.31 -0.84
CA SER A 148 9.62 -10.05 -1.60
C SER A 148 11.00 -9.72 -2.16
N ILE A 149 11.10 -9.08 -3.33
CA ILE A 149 12.39 -8.76 -3.97
C ILE A 149 13.16 -7.69 -3.20
N THR A 150 12.45 -6.68 -2.67
CA THR A 150 13.06 -5.48 -2.05
C THR A 150 12.47 -5.12 -0.68
N ARG A 151 11.70 -6.03 -0.06
CA ARG A 151 11.11 -5.87 1.28
C ARG A 151 11.51 -7.05 2.15
N LEU A 152 11.71 -6.83 3.45
CA LEU A 152 12.01 -7.89 4.40
C LEU A 152 10.79 -8.78 4.61
N ASP A 153 11.06 -10.04 4.95
CA ASP A 153 10.02 -10.97 5.38
C ASP A 153 9.48 -10.53 6.75
N TYR A 154 8.18 -10.69 6.98
CA TYR A 154 7.52 -10.14 8.17
C TYR A 154 8.05 -10.77 9.46
N GLY A 155 8.22 -12.10 9.47
CA GLY A 155 8.63 -12.87 10.65
C GLY A 155 10.13 -13.12 10.76
N ALA A 156 10.96 -12.53 9.92
CA ALA A 156 12.39 -12.80 9.91
C ALA A 156 13.07 -12.32 11.21
N PRO A 157 14.00 -13.10 11.78
CA PRO A 157 14.83 -12.64 12.91
C PRO A 157 15.59 -11.34 12.62
N SER A 158 15.96 -11.12 11.35
CA SER A 158 16.56 -9.88 10.86
C SER A 158 15.59 -8.69 10.77
N ASN A 159 14.29 -8.89 11.02
CA ASN A 159 13.24 -7.87 10.96
C ASN A 159 12.42 -7.78 12.27
N PRO A 160 13.04 -7.38 13.40
CA PRO A 160 12.37 -7.35 14.70
C PRO A 160 11.21 -6.34 14.80
N SER A 161 11.17 -5.34 13.91
CA SER A 161 10.08 -4.35 13.83
C SER A 161 8.92 -4.79 12.95
N HIS A 162 9.01 -5.97 12.31
CA HIS A 162 8.04 -6.46 11.34
C HIS A 162 7.79 -5.48 10.17
N ASP A 163 8.82 -4.71 9.78
CA ASP A 163 8.75 -3.81 8.63
C ASP A 163 8.83 -4.61 7.33
N ASN A 164 7.66 -4.95 6.79
CA ASN A 164 7.48 -5.70 5.55
C ASN A 164 7.16 -4.80 4.35
N PHE A 165 7.36 -3.48 4.46
CA PHE A 165 6.91 -2.51 3.45
C PHE A 165 8.00 -1.53 3.00
N SER A 166 8.94 -1.16 3.87
CA SER A 166 10.03 -0.26 3.53
C SER A 166 10.97 -0.89 2.52
N PHE A 167 11.38 -0.07 1.54
CA PHE A 167 12.39 -0.44 0.56
C PHE A 167 13.73 -0.77 1.24
N GLN A 168 14.35 -1.88 0.81
CA GLN A 168 15.63 -2.37 1.35
C GLN A 168 16.75 -2.19 0.31
N PRO A 169 17.63 -1.18 0.46
CA PRO A 169 18.70 -0.90 -0.50
C PRO A 169 19.66 -2.08 -0.72
N THR A 170 19.97 -2.85 0.34
CA THR A 170 20.86 -4.01 0.24
C THR A 170 20.24 -5.14 -0.59
N MET A 171 18.95 -5.40 -0.43
CA MET A 171 18.23 -6.39 -1.25
C MET A 171 18.13 -5.95 -2.71
N PHE A 172 17.94 -4.65 -2.95
CA PHE A 172 17.92 -4.07 -4.30
C PHE A 172 19.30 -4.16 -4.99
N THR A 173 20.39 -3.90 -4.26
CA THR A 173 21.75 -4.12 -4.76
C THR A 173 21.95 -5.58 -5.19
N SER A 174 21.52 -6.54 -4.37
CA SER A 174 21.59 -7.96 -4.74
C SER A 174 20.72 -8.30 -5.95
N PHE A 175 19.56 -7.66 -6.08
CA PHE A 175 18.69 -7.81 -7.26
C PHE A 175 19.38 -7.30 -8.54
N LEU A 176 20.01 -6.12 -8.51
CA LEU A 176 20.77 -5.62 -9.67
C LEU A 176 22.00 -6.50 -9.97
N ALA A 177 22.66 -7.04 -8.93
CA ALA A 177 23.80 -7.93 -9.11
C ALA A 177 23.44 -9.24 -9.82
N ASP A 178 22.22 -9.76 -9.63
CA ASP A 178 21.74 -10.96 -10.32
C ASP A 178 21.67 -10.78 -11.86
N ALA A 179 21.55 -9.53 -12.34
CA ALA A 179 21.56 -9.20 -13.77
C ALA A 179 22.94 -9.34 -14.42
N GLY A 180 24.02 -9.10 -13.67
CA GLY A 180 25.39 -9.15 -14.16
C GLY A 180 26.23 -7.94 -13.71
N PRO A 181 27.48 -7.85 -14.17
CA PRO A 181 28.34 -6.71 -13.88
C PRO A 181 27.88 -5.44 -14.64
N GLY A 182 28.42 -4.28 -14.24
CA GLY A 182 28.20 -3.01 -14.93
C GLY A 182 26.72 -2.60 -15.01
N GLU A 183 26.28 -2.20 -16.20
CA GLU A 183 24.92 -1.72 -16.48
C GLU A 183 24.05 -2.76 -17.22
N GLU A 184 24.39 -4.05 -17.11
CA GLU A 184 23.59 -5.12 -17.72
C GLU A 184 22.13 -5.04 -17.24
N PRO A 185 21.15 -4.97 -18.15
CA PRO A 185 19.76 -4.80 -17.78
C PRO A 185 19.19 -6.09 -17.20
N VAL A 186 18.17 -5.94 -16.38
CA VAL A 186 17.42 -7.06 -15.84
C VAL A 186 16.60 -7.71 -16.96
N THR A 187 16.70 -9.04 -17.05
CA THR A 187 15.96 -9.89 -17.98
C THR A 187 15.17 -10.93 -17.20
N ILE A 188 14.32 -11.70 -17.87
CA ILE A 188 13.61 -12.81 -17.22
C ILE A 188 14.56 -13.86 -16.62
N LYS A 189 15.72 -14.08 -17.25
CA LYS A 189 16.74 -15.01 -16.76
C LYS A 189 17.41 -14.51 -15.48
N SER A 190 17.68 -13.21 -15.37
CA SER A 190 18.21 -12.66 -14.12
C SER A 190 17.14 -12.58 -13.03
N LEU A 191 15.88 -12.29 -13.39
CA LEU A 191 14.75 -12.39 -12.46
C LEU A 191 14.59 -13.80 -11.88
N ALA A 192 14.81 -14.85 -12.68
CA ALA A 192 14.81 -16.23 -12.20
C ALA A 192 15.91 -16.48 -11.15
N LYS A 193 17.10 -15.91 -11.34
CA LYS A 193 18.18 -15.95 -10.33
C LYS A 193 17.75 -15.25 -9.04
N THR A 194 17.18 -14.05 -9.15
CA THR A 194 16.64 -13.30 -7.99
C THR A 194 15.56 -14.09 -7.27
N TYR A 195 14.62 -14.67 -8.01
CA TYR A 195 13.55 -15.51 -7.46
C TYR A 195 14.10 -16.70 -6.66
N ALA A 196 15.06 -17.42 -7.23
CA ALA A 196 15.70 -18.56 -6.59
C ALA A 196 16.52 -18.14 -5.36
N ARG A 197 17.23 -17.02 -5.43
CA ARG A 197 18.00 -16.45 -4.32
C ARG A 197 17.08 -16.04 -3.16
N ARG A 198 16.03 -15.25 -3.44
CA ARG A 198 15.05 -14.82 -2.42
C ARG A 198 14.35 -16.00 -1.75
N LYS A 199 14.06 -17.08 -2.49
CA LYS A 199 13.54 -18.32 -1.91
C LYS A 199 14.50 -18.93 -0.87
N LYS A 200 15.80 -18.95 -1.15
CA LYS A 200 16.82 -19.50 -0.23
C LYS A 200 16.99 -18.61 0.99
N GLU A 201 17.12 -17.30 0.79
CA GLU A 201 17.28 -16.31 1.85
C GLU A 201 16.07 -16.32 2.81
N SER A 202 14.85 -16.23 2.28
CA SER A 202 13.63 -16.30 3.08
C SER A 202 13.52 -17.60 3.88
N LYS A 203 13.80 -18.75 3.26
CA LYS A 203 13.78 -20.04 3.96
C LYS A 203 14.78 -20.07 5.13
N LYS A 204 15.95 -19.44 4.97
CA LYS A 204 16.97 -19.34 6.02
C LYS A 204 16.48 -18.51 7.21
N GLU A 205 15.69 -17.48 6.95
CA GLU A 205 15.06 -16.61 7.96
C GLU A 205 13.73 -17.18 8.51
N GLY A 206 13.35 -18.40 8.14
CA GLY A 206 12.11 -19.04 8.60
C GLY A 206 10.83 -18.57 7.89
N GLY A 207 10.96 -17.85 6.77
CA GLY A 207 9.85 -17.33 5.99
C GLY A 207 8.94 -18.43 5.43
N LYS A 208 7.65 -18.10 5.29
CA LYS A 208 6.59 -19.02 4.85
C LYS A 208 5.83 -18.42 3.69
N LEU A 209 5.53 -19.24 2.68
CA LEU A 209 4.74 -18.82 1.54
C LEU A 209 3.72 -19.89 1.18
N GLY A 210 2.44 -19.59 1.42
CA GLY A 210 1.33 -20.46 1.03
C GLY A 210 1.16 -20.54 -0.50
N LEU A 211 0.47 -21.57 -0.98
CA LEU A 211 0.34 -21.84 -2.42
C LEU A 211 -0.29 -20.67 -3.21
N GLY A 212 -1.31 -20.01 -2.66
CA GLY A 212 -1.94 -18.85 -3.29
C GLY A 212 -0.97 -17.67 -3.43
N LEU A 213 -0.26 -17.34 -2.35
CA LEU A 213 0.75 -16.26 -2.34
C LEU A 213 2.00 -16.62 -3.14
N TRP A 214 2.26 -17.91 -3.36
CA TRP A 214 3.30 -18.36 -4.28
C TRP A 214 3.02 -17.92 -5.72
N PHE A 215 1.77 -18.04 -6.20
CA PHE A 215 1.40 -17.51 -7.51
C PHE A 215 1.56 -16.00 -7.57
N VAL A 216 1.15 -15.28 -6.51
CA VAL A 216 1.35 -13.82 -6.41
C VAL A 216 2.84 -13.46 -6.51
N ASN A 217 3.70 -14.14 -5.76
CA ASN A 217 5.15 -13.92 -5.77
C ASN A 217 5.78 -14.14 -7.16
N VAL A 218 5.35 -15.18 -7.89
CA VAL A 218 5.78 -15.43 -9.27
C VAL A 218 5.40 -14.27 -10.19
N LEU A 219 4.13 -13.86 -10.19
CA LEU A 219 3.65 -12.79 -11.08
C LEU A 219 4.25 -11.43 -10.71
N GLN A 220 4.41 -11.12 -9.42
CA GLN A 220 5.08 -9.91 -8.96
C GLN A 220 6.54 -9.84 -9.41
N THR A 221 7.25 -10.97 -9.46
CA THR A 221 8.64 -11.02 -9.90
C THR A 221 8.81 -10.53 -11.34
N VAL A 222 7.85 -10.81 -12.22
CA VAL A 222 7.89 -10.38 -13.63
C VAL A 222 7.03 -9.15 -13.91
N SER A 223 6.34 -8.61 -12.91
CA SER A 223 5.35 -7.54 -13.09
C SER A 223 5.94 -6.29 -13.74
N LEU A 224 7.05 -5.76 -13.21
CA LEU A 224 7.69 -4.58 -13.78
C LEU A 224 8.26 -4.87 -15.18
N LEU A 225 8.74 -6.09 -15.44
CA LEU A 225 9.20 -6.48 -16.78
C LEU A 225 8.03 -6.50 -17.77
N ASN A 226 6.85 -6.90 -17.32
CA ASN A 226 5.62 -6.82 -18.12
C ASN A 226 5.18 -5.38 -18.35
N THR A 227 5.31 -4.51 -17.34
CA THR A 227 4.88 -3.11 -17.42
C THR A 227 5.82 -2.25 -18.25
N ALA A 228 7.11 -2.32 -17.98
CA ALA A 228 8.09 -1.33 -18.44
C ALA A 228 9.24 -1.92 -19.28
N GLY A 229 9.27 -3.24 -19.47
CA GLY A 229 10.33 -3.90 -20.22
C GLY A 229 10.22 -3.64 -21.73
N LYS A 230 11.31 -3.13 -22.34
CA LYS A 230 11.44 -3.02 -23.79
C LYS A 230 12.36 -4.13 -24.31
N GLY A 231 11.92 -4.89 -25.31
CA GLY A 231 12.67 -6.03 -25.85
C GLY A 231 13.01 -7.10 -24.80
N GLY A 232 12.19 -7.24 -23.74
CA GLY A 232 12.44 -8.18 -22.64
C GLY A 232 13.55 -7.75 -21.68
N ARG A 233 13.91 -6.46 -21.65
CA ARG A 233 14.98 -5.88 -20.84
C ARG A 233 14.45 -4.72 -20.00
N LEU A 234 14.93 -4.61 -18.76
CA LEU A 234 14.70 -3.48 -17.85
C LEU A 234 16.05 -2.83 -17.54
N GLU A 235 16.19 -1.57 -17.93
CA GLU A 235 17.38 -0.77 -17.63
C GLU A 235 17.50 -0.51 -16.12
N ARG A 236 18.75 -0.45 -15.62
CA ARG A 236 18.99 -0.22 -14.19
C ARG A 236 18.55 1.17 -13.73
N GLY A 237 18.71 2.19 -14.56
CA GLY A 237 18.21 3.54 -14.27
C GLY A 237 16.72 3.55 -13.98
N LEU A 238 15.93 2.88 -14.84
CA LEU A 238 14.49 2.71 -14.64
C LEU A 238 14.16 1.98 -13.35
N LEU A 239 14.91 0.91 -13.04
CA LEU A 239 14.72 0.17 -11.79
C LEU A 239 15.02 1.03 -10.57
N ARG A 240 16.05 1.88 -10.61
CA ARG A 240 16.38 2.82 -9.53
C ARG A 240 15.25 3.81 -9.33
N THR A 241 14.80 4.49 -10.39
CA THR A 241 13.66 5.40 -10.30
C THR A 241 12.41 4.69 -9.79
N PHE A 242 12.13 3.48 -10.24
CA PHE A 242 10.95 2.75 -9.78
C PHE A 242 11.03 2.30 -8.31
N TYR A 243 12.15 1.75 -7.85
CA TYR A 243 12.24 1.19 -6.50
C TYR A 243 12.71 2.19 -5.44
N GLU A 244 13.64 3.08 -5.77
CA GLU A 244 14.22 4.05 -4.84
C GLU A 244 13.31 5.28 -4.69
N GLU A 245 12.70 5.73 -5.78
CA GLU A 245 11.83 6.91 -5.81
C GLU A 245 10.34 6.57 -5.77
N GLU A 246 9.97 5.30 -6.02
CA GLU A 246 8.58 4.88 -6.24
C GLU A 246 7.91 5.83 -7.24
N ARG A 247 8.47 5.83 -8.46
CA ARG A 247 8.06 6.68 -9.57
C ARG A 247 8.12 5.90 -10.89
N PHE A 248 7.09 6.00 -11.70
CA PHE A 248 7.16 5.59 -13.10
C PHE A 248 7.77 6.72 -13.93
N GLU A 249 8.77 6.39 -14.75
CA GLU A 249 9.32 7.32 -15.73
C GLU A 249 8.25 7.71 -16.76
N VAL A 250 8.33 8.93 -17.29
CA VAL A 250 7.40 9.47 -18.29
C VAL A 250 7.24 8.54 -19.48
N ARG A 251 8.36 7.95 -19.96
CA ARG A 251 8.35 7.00 -21.08
C ARG A 251 7.53 5.72 -20.86
N ILE A 252 7.19 5.38 -19.60
CA ILE A 252 6.33 4.24 -19.27
C ILE A 252 4.86 4.69 -19.30
N LEU A 253 4.60 5.89 -18.79
CA LEU A 253 3.25 6.48 -18.73
C LEU A 253 2.71 6.85 -20.13
N GLU A 254 3.60 7.32 -20.99
CA GLU A 254 3.29 7.68 -22.40
C GLU A 254 3.32 6.48 -23.36
N ASP A 255 3.74 5.29 -22.90
CA ASP A 255 3.79 4.10 -23.75
C ASP A 255 2.40 3.44 -23.81
N GLU A 256 1.65 3.75 -24.87
CA GLU A 256 0.29 3.25 -25.10
C GLU A 256 0.19 1.76 -25.46
N THR A 257 1.31 1.01 -25.49
CA THR A 257 1.26 -0.43 -25.75
C THR A 257 0.39 -1.13 -24.69
N GLU A 258 -0.58 -1.94 -25.08
CA GLU A 258 -1.41 -2.60 -24.07
C GLU A 258 -0.63 -3.69 -23.32
N ARG A 259 -0.70 -3.68 -21.98
CA ARG A 259 -0.16 -4.74 -21.11
C ARG A 259 -1.27 -5.72 -20.77
N SER A 260 -1.16 -6.95 -21.26
CA SER A 260 -2.21 -7.97 -21.07
C SER A 260 -1.93 -8.94 -19.94
N LEU A 261 -3.01 -9.52 -19.37
CA LEU A 261 -2.92 -10.58 -18.36
C LEU A 261 -2.20 -11.82 -18.89
N LEU A 262 -2.47 -12.20 -20.15
CA LEU A 262 -1.78 -13.30 -20.81
C LEU A 262 -0.28 -13.03 -20.94
N GLY A 263 0.11 -11.79 -21.27
CA GLY A 263 1.50 -11.38 -21.33
C GLY A 263 2.22 -11.48 -19.98
N LEU A 264 1.53 -11.16 -18.88
CA LEU A 264 2.05 -11.31 -17.52
C LEU A 264 2.20 -12.78 -17.12
N VAL A 265 1.15 -13.58 -17.32
CA VAL A 265 1.15 -15.02 -16.99
C VAL A 265 2.19 -15.77 -17.82
N GLY A 266 2.31 -15.47 -19.10
CA GLY A 266 3.32 -16.07 -19.98
C GLY A 266 4.75 -15.80 -19.49
N LYS A 267 5.04 -14.56 -19.05
CA LYS A 267 6.32 -14.26 -18.39
C LYS A 267 6.48 -15.02 -17.08
N GLY A 268 5.42 -15.21 -16.29
CA GLY A 268 5.46 -16.04 -15.09
C GLY A 268 5.86 -17.49 -15.39
N VAL A 269 5.33 -18.07 -16.47
CA VAL A 269 5.69 -19.43 -16.93
C VAL A 269 7.15 -19.49 -17.37
N VAL A 270 7.62 -18.53 -18.18
CA VAL A 270 9.02 -18.48 -18.64
C VAL A 270 10.00 -18.25 -17.48
N LEU A 271 9.61 -17.46 -16.47
CA LEU A 271 10.37 -17.32 -15.23
C LEU A 271 10.55 -18.68 -14.56
N LEU A 272 9.46 -19.42 -14.34
CA LEU A 272 9.50 -20.74 -13.71
C LEU A 272 10.32 -21.75 -14.50
N TRP A 273 10.25 -21.70 -15.83
CA TRP A 273 11.12 -22.50 -16.70
C TRP A 273 12.60 -22.25 -16.37
N HIS A 274 13.05 -21.00 -16.34
CA HIS A 274 14.44 -20.63 -16.01
C HIS A 274 14.85 -20.88 -14.55
N VAL A 275 13.88 -21.06 -13.64
CA VAL A 275 14.17 -21.45 -12.25
C VAL A 275 14.47 -22.96 -12.17
N VAL A 276 13.91 -23.75 -13.07
CA VAL A 276 14.02 -25.23 -13.08
C VAL A 276 15.13 -25.72 -14.02
N PHE A 277 15.26 -25.10 -15.21
CA PHE A 277 16.16 -25.48 -16.29
C PHE A 277 17.16 -24.36 -16.61
#